data_AF-A0A6P8HSK8-F1
#
_entry.id   AF-A0A6P8HSK8-F1
#
_cell.length_a   1.000
_cell.length_b   1.000
_cell.length_c   1.000
_cell.angle_alpha   90.00
_cell.angle_beta   90.00
_cell.angle_gamma   90.00
#
_symmetry.space_group_name_H-M   'P 1'
#
loop_
_entity.id
_entity.type
_entity.pdbx_description
1 polymer ?
#
loop_
_entity_poly.entity_id
_entity_poly.type
_entity_poly.pdbx_seq_one_letter_code
_entity_poly.pdbx_strand_id
1 'polypeptide(L)'
;MVLCLMVNCHTRSVRDKGISLFRVPSVRKSQGEEAEELSIERRRKWLAAISRVGLSEEIINSGRICSRHFVSGKPAANWDKFNVDWVPTLNLGHNKTVVSEKNSDLQAARSERAKVRRKRQQERALFESAAKVAKLDEEGATIDNISFDSPSLTEEISQIANDLQSASDKSKLHCQDGDLLDGITSKLDELCKITDSSTQTNEVNPEMTESSTQTEELDYMFSQPKEAPFDREDMLEDGKVLLYFTLDCLQLLFYKLCMNM
;
A
#
# COMPACT_ATOMS: atom_id res chain seq x y z
N MET A 1 -5.89 -6.77 13.39
CA MET A 1 -5.03 -6.64 14.60
C MET A 1 -5.73 -5.71 15.58
N VAL A 2 -5.78 -6.04 16.87
CA VAL A 2 -6.45 -5.20 17.88
C VAL A 2 -5.41 -4.49 18.75
N LEU A 3 -5.54 -3.17 18.90
CA LEU A 3 -4.68 -2.30 19.71
C LEU A 3 -5.46 -1.76 20.93
N CYS A 4 -4.74 -1.52 22.03
CA CYS A 4 -5.32 -0.80 23.17
C CYS A 4 -5.63 0.67 22.83
N LEU A 5 -6.82 1.12 23.20
CA LEU A 5 -7.32 2.48 22.97
C LEU A 5 -6.80 3.49 24.00
N MET A 6 -6.16 3.07 25.08
CA MET A 6 -5.60 3.98 26.09
C MET A 6 -4.41 4.78 25.54
N VAL A 7 -4.28 6.05 25.93
CA VAL A 7 -3.18 6.93 25.48
C VAL A 7 -1.83 6.31 25.82
N ASN A 8 -0.88 6.36 24.88
CA ASN A 8 0.47 5.81 25.03
C ASN A 8 0.56 4.30 25.34
N CYS A 9 -0.55 3.55 25.23
CA CYS A 9 -0.54 2.11 25.36
C CYS A 9 -0.31 1.44 24.01
N HIS A 10 0.79 0.67 23.90
CA HIS A 10 1.21 0.04 22.66
C HIS A 10 0.88 -1.47 22.62
N THR A 11 -0.01 -1.91 23.51
CA THR A 11 -0.37 -3.33 23.67
C THR A 11 -1.16 -3.81 22.46
N ARG A 12 -0.71 -4.92 21.85
CA ARG A 12 -1.31 -5.52 20.65
C ARG A 12 -1.64 -6.99 20.89
N SER A 13 -2.83 -7.42 20.46
CA SER A 13 -3.33 -8.79 20.66
C SER A 13 -2.41 -9.88 20.12
N VAL A 14 -1.72 -9.62 19.00
CA VAL A 14 -0.87 -10.61 18.32
C VAL A 14 0.50 -10.75 18.99
N ARG A 15 1.06 -9.62 19.46
CA ARG A 15 2.41 -9.57 20.04
C ARG A 15 2.40 -9.94 21.51
N ASP A 16 1.48 -9.35 22.26
CA ASP A 16 1.46 -9.44 23.71
C ASP A 16 0.51 -10.55 24.15
N LYS A 17 1.01 -11.79 24.05
CA LYS A 17 0.28 -12.98 24.49
C LYS A 17 0.03 -12.92 26.00
N GLY A 18 -1.14 -13.38 26.45
CA GLY A 18 -1.52 -13.40 27.86
C GLY A 18 -2.15 -12.09 28.38
N ILE A 19 -2.30 -11.07 27.53
CA ILE A 19 -3.01 -9.84 27.89
C ILE A 19 -4.42 -9.86 27.29
N SER A 20 -5.43 -9.80 28.14
CA SER A 20 -6.82 -9.69 27.72
C SER A 20 -7.14 -8.26 27.29
N LEU A 21 -7.94 -8.14 26.23
CA LEU A 21 -8.42 -6.88 25.67
C LEU A 21 -9.95 -6.85 25.83
N PHE A 22 -10.46 -5.86 26.57
CA PHE A 22 -11.87 -5.71 26.90
C PHE A 22 -12.52 -4.62 26.05
N ARG A 23 -13.80 -4.79 25.73
CA ARG A 23 -14.57 -3.80 24.94
C ARG A 23 -14.90 -2.58 25.80
N VAL A 24 -14.95 -1.42 25.16
CA VAL A 24 -15.54 -0.23 25.78
C VAL A 24 -17.04 -0.49 25.98
N PRO A 25 -17.62 -0.18 27.16
CA PRO A 25 -19.05 -0.35 27.43
C PRO A 25 -19.91 0.45 26.46
N SER A 26 -20.93 -0.20 25.91
CA SER A 26 -22.03 0.46 25.20
C SER A 26 -23.20 0.74 26.14
N VAL A 27 -24.03 1.72 25.78
CA VAL A 27 -25.25 2.05 26.52
C VAL A 27 -26.31 0.99 26.21
N ARG A 28 -26.90 0.39 27.25
CA ARG A 28 -27.96 -0.62 27.11
C ARG A 28 -29.30 -0.03 27.54
N LYS A 29 -30.21 0.14 26.59
CA LYS A 29 -31.55 0.70 26.83
C LYS A 29 -32.62 -0.35 27.13
N SER A 30 -32.29 -1.63 27.00
CA SER A 30 -33.28 -2.73 27.05
C SER A 30 -33.51 -3.33 28.44
N GLN A 31 -32.74 -2.92 29.46
CA GLN A 31 -32.73 -3.56 30.79
C GLN A 31 -33.39 -2.68 31.89
N GLY A 32 -34.15 -1.67 31.49
CA GLY A 32 -34.77 -0.69 32.39
C GLY A 32 -33.93 0.57 32.59
N GLU A 33 -34.53 1.57 33.24
CA GLU A 33 -33.98 2.92 33.43
C GLU A 33 -32.70 2.91 34.29
N GLU A 34 -32.72 2.25 35.45
CA GLU A 34 -31.55 2.18 36.35
C GLU A 34 -30.32 1.54 35.66
N ALA A 35 -30.54 0.49 34.86
CA ALA A 35 -29.47 -0.17 34.13
C ALA A 35 -28.94 0.71 32.98
N GLU A 36 -29.82 1.47 32.33
CA GLU A 36 -29.44 2.45 31.32
C GLU A 36 -28.56 3.54 31.93
N GLU A 37 -28.99 4.16 33.03
CA GLU A 37 -28.25 5.20 33.76
C GLU A 37 -26.86 4.73 34.20
N LEU A 38 -26.77 3.54 34.79
CA LEU A 38 -25.48 2.95 35.19
C LEU A 38 -24.57 2.72 33.98
N SER A 39 -25.12 2.28 32.85
CA SER A 39 -24.35 2.06 31.63
C SER A 39 -23.85 3.37 31.01
N ILE A 40 -24.67 4.43 31.05
CA ILE A 40 -24.30 5.78 30.61
C ILE A 40 -23.19 6.33 31.50
N GLU A 41 -23.36 6.25 32.82
CA GLU A 41 -22.35 6.73 33.77
C GLU A 41 -21.02 5.99 33.59
N ARG A 42 -21.08 4.66 33.48
CA ARG A 42 -19.90 3.83 33.26
C ARG A 42 -19.20 4.22 31.97
N ARG A 43 -19.95 4.33 30.87
CA ARG A 43 -19.40 4.71 29.56
C ARG A 43 -18.76 6.10 29.62
N ARG A 44 -19.42 7.08 30.23
CA ARG A 44 -18.89 8.44 30.42
C ARG A 44 -17.55 8.43 31.17
N LYS A 45 -17.45 7.66 32.27
CA LYS A 45 -16.21 7.53 33.04
C LYS A 45 -15.10 6.85 32.25
N TRP A 46 -15.42 5.82 31.46
CA TRP A 46 -14.45 5.17 30.58
C TRP A 46 -13.92 6.11 29.50
N LEU A 47 -14.79 6.90 28.86
CA LEU A 47 -14.37 7.88 27.87
C LEU A 47 -13.50 8.99 28.49
N ALA A 48 -13.85 9.45 29.69
CA ALA A 48 -13.04 10.38 30.46
C ALA A 48 -11.66 9.81 30.82
N ALA A 49 -11.56 8.51 31.09
CA ALA A 49 -10.30 7.82 31.37
C ALA A 49 -9.45 7.56 30.12
N ILE A 50 -10.05 7.49 28.93
CA ILE A 50 -9.31 7.39 27.67
C ILE A 50 -8.78 8.78 27.26
N SER A 51 -9.58 9.84 27.43
CA SER A 51 -9.26 11.25 27.17
C SER A 51 -8.47 11.47 25.86
N ARG A 52 -8.91 10.84 24.76
CA ARG A 52 -8.36 11.06 23.41
C ARG A 52 -9.23 12.04 22.64
N VAL A 53 -8.58 12.92 21.89
CA VAL A 53 -9.24 13.81 20.93
C VAL A 53 -9.64 13.02 19.68
N GLY A 54 -10.79 13.32 19.09
CA GLY A 54 -11.23 12.72 17.81
C GLY A 54 -11.80 11.29 17.93
N LEU A 55 -12.34 10.89 19.08
CA LEU A 55 -13.00 9.60 19.23
C LEU A 55 -14.39 9.62 18.58
N SER A 56 -14.53 8.96 17.42
CA SER A 56 -15.84 8.66 16.83
C SER A 56 -16.49 7.45 17.50
N GLU A 57 -17.81 7.34 17.41
CA GLU A 57 -18.58 6.23 18.00
C GLU A 57 -18.16 4.85 17.42
N GLU A 58 -17.78 4.80 16.14
CA GLU A 58 -17.27 3.60 15.48
C GLU A 58 -15.93 3.13 16.06
N ILE A 59 -15.02 4.08 16.32
CA ILE A 59 -13.73 3.80 16.96
C ILE A 59 -13.94 3.33 18.40
N ILE A 60 -14.90 3.91 19.12
CA ILE A 60 -15.22 3.50 20.49
C ILE A 60 -15.79 2.07 20.52
N ASN A 61 -16.71 1.74 19.61
CA ASN A 61 -17.34 0.42 19.53
C ASN A 61 -16.35 -0.70 19.16
N SER A 62 -15.45 -0.41 18.23
CA SER A 62 -14.34 -1.32 17.86
C SER A 62 -13.18 -1.30 18.87
N GLY A 63 -13.08 -0.22 19.65
CA GLY A 63 -12.05 0.04 20.64
C GLY A 63 -11.96 -1.02 21.74
N ARG A 64 -10.74 -1.32 22.15
CA ARG A 64 -10.45 -2.26 23.24
C ARG A 64 -9.45 -1.67 24.24
N ILE A 65 -9.55 -2.06 25.50
CA ILE A 65 -8.63 -1.66 26.57
C ILE A 65 -7.98 -2.92 27.15
N CYS A 66 -6.66 -2.90 27.37
CA CYS A 66 -5.95 -4.06 27.90
C CYS A 66 -6.07 -4.19 29.42
N SER A 67 -5.85 -5.41 29.94
CA SER A 67 -5.93 -5.73 31.37
C SER A 67 -5.04 -4.87 32.28
N ARG A 68 -3.93 -4.33 31.75
CA ARG A 68 -2.97 -3.50 32.51
C ARG A 68 -3.53 -2.19 33.06
N HIS A 69 -4.72 -1.79 32.62
CA HIS A 69 -5.41 -0.59 33.08
C HIS A 69 -6.38 -0.83 34.25
N PHE A 70 -6.52 -2.10 34.66
CA PHE A 70 -7.34 -2.55 35.79
C PHE A 70 -6.45 -3.18 36.86
N VAL A 71 -6.79 -2.97 38.13
CA VAL A 71 -6.09 -3.53 39.29
C VAL A 71 -6.19 -5.05 39.30
N SER A 72 -7.39 -5.60 39.10
CA SER A 72 -7.59 -7.07 39.02
C SER A 72 -7.25 -7.65 37.65
N GLY A 73 -6.80 -6.83 36.69
CA GLY A 73 -6.57 -7.24 35.30
C GLY A 73 -7.84 -7.46 34.49
N LYS A 74 -9.02 -7.13 35.03
CA LYS A 74 -10.31 -7.30 34.36
C LYS A 74 -11.30 -6.24 34.85
N PRO A 75 -12.16 -5.71 33.97
CA PRO A 75 -13.18 -4.75 34.36
C PRO A 75 -14.23 -5.43 35.23
N ALA A 76 -14.75 -4.71 36.22
CA ALA A 76 -15.84 -5.17 37.06
C ALA A 76 -17.15 -5.34 36.27
N ALA A 77 -18.15 -5.97 36.88
CA ALA A 77 -19.48 -6.09 36.30
C ALA A 77 -20.16 -4.72 36.11
N ASN A 78 -21.15 -4.62 35.22
CA ASN A 78 -21.81 -3.33 34.93
C ASN A 78 -22.51 -2.72 36.15
N TRP A 79 -23.11 -3.56 36.99
CA TRP A 79 -23.87 -3.17 38.18
C TRP A 79 -23.00 -2.91 39.41
N ASP A 80 -21.74 -3.37 39.40
CA ASP A 80 -20.81 -3.23 40.53
C ASP A 80 -20.09 -1.86 40.49
N LYS A 81 -20.87 -0.80 40.70
CA LYS A 81 -20.43 0.61 40.58
C LYS A 81 -19.33 1.01 41.57
N PHE A 82 -19.28 0.36 42.73
CA PHE A 82 -18.35 0.69 43.80
C PHE A 82 -17.00 -0.02 43.68
N ASN A 83 -16.84 -0.89 42.69
CA ASN A 83 -15.59 -1.58 42.44
C ASN A 83 -14.53 -0.62 41.86
N VAL A 84 -13.29 -0.76 42.33
CA VAL A 84 -12.15 0.01 41.80
C VAL A 84 -11.94 -0.26 40.31
N ASP A 85 -12.22 -1.48 39.86
CA ASP A 85 -12.10 -1.90 38.45
C ASP A 85 -13.36 -1.63 37.62
N TRP A 86 -14.35 -0.90 38.16
CA TRP A 86 -15.51 -0.49 37.38
C TRP A 86 -15.11 0.42 36.21
N VAL A 87 -14.05 1.21 36.40
CA VAL A 87 -13.45 2.13 35.44
C VAL A 87 -11.94 1.87 35.36
N PRO A 88 -11.29 1.97 34.18
CA PRO A 88 -9.83 1.91 34.11
C PRO A 88 -9.22 3.09 34.89
N THR A 89 -8.33 2.77 35.83
CA THR A 89 -7.70 3.76 36.73
C THR A 89 -6.18 3.78 36.57
N LEU A 90 -5.58 2.68 36.10
CA LEU A 90 -4.13 2.53 36.00
C LEU A 90 -3.60 2.93 34.61
N ASN A 91 -2.40 3.50 34.58
CA ASN A 91 -1.62 3.72 33.35
C ASN A 91 -2.38 4.50 32.26
N LEU A 92 -3.12 5.55 32.62
CA LEU A 92 -3.99 6.26 31.68
C LEU A 92 -3.22 7.03 30.58
N GLY A 93 -1.93 7.27 30.79
CA GLY A 93 -1.02 7.80 29.77
C GLY A 93 -1.11 9.32 29.54
N HIS A 94 -2.01 9.99 30.24
CA HIS A 94 -2.28 11.43 30.15
C HIS A 94 -2.19 12.14 31.52
N ASN A 95 -1.44 11.59 32.48
CA ASN A 95 -1.15 12.30 33.73
C ASN A 95 -0.54 13.67 33.40
N LYS A 96 -1.22 14.73 33.84
CA LYS A 96 -0.72 16.10 33.80
C LYS A 96 0.67 16.09 34.47
N THR A 97 1.64 16.67 33.78
CA THR A 97 3.01 17.02 34.23
C THR A 97 4.07 15.92 34.35
N VAL A 98 5.26 16.24 33.77
CA VAL A 98 6.62 15.65 33.91
C VAL A 98 7.05 14.49 32.99
N VAL A 99 6.72 14.47 31.69
CA VAL A 99 7.21 13.42 30.75
C VAL A 99 7.97 13.97 29.52
N SER A 100 8.38 15.25 29.48
CA SER A 100 8.99 15.78 28.25
C SER A 100 10.40 15.27 27.96
N GLU A 101 11.18 14.83 28.96
CA GLU A 101 12.60 14.48 28.74
C GLU A 101 12.83 13.01 28.39
N LYS A 102 12.19 12.05 29.09
CA LYS A 102 12.42 10.62 28.79
C LYS A 102 11.78 10.16 27.48
N ASN A 103 10.73 10.84 27.01
CA ASN A 103 10.10 10.52 25.73
C ASN A 103 10.88 11.08 24.54
N SER A 104 11.57 12.23 24.67
CA SER A 104 12.39 12.77 23.57
C SER A 104 13.53 11.83 23.22
N ASP A 105 14.21 11.27 24.22
CA ASP A 105 15.35 10.38 24.01
C ASP A 105 14.94 9.07 23.36
N LEU A 106 13.82 8.48 23.80
CA LEU A 106 13.25 7.29 23.17
C LEU A 106 12.78 7.56 21.74
N GLN A 107 12.23 8.75 21.47
CA GLN A 107 11.78 9.17 20.15
C GLN A 107 12.96 9.44 19.21
N ALA A 108 14.02 10.07 19.70
CA ALA A 108 15.29 10.25 19.00
C ALA A 108 15.96 8.91 18.68
N ALA A 109 16.05 8.00 19.65
CA ALA A 109 16.59 6.66 19.41
C ALA A 109 15.76 5.85 18.40
N ARG A 110 14.44 6.09 18.31
CA ARG A 110 13.58 5.49 17.27
C ARG A 110 13.83 6.12 15.90
N SER A 111 13.93 7.45 15.81
CA SER A 111 14.16 8.15 14.55
C SER A 111 15.54 7.79 13.97
N GLU A 112 16.58 7.72 14.79
CA GLU A 112 17.91 7.28 14.36
C GLU A 112 17.91 5.84 13.84
N ARG A 113 17.24 4.91 14.52
CA ARG A 113 17.08 3.53 14.02
C ARG A 113 16.31 3.46 12.69
N ALA A 114 15.37 4.38 12.45
CA ALA A 114 14.67 4.45 11.17
C ALA A 114 15.57 4.99 10.06
N LYS A 115 16.35 6.04 10.34
CA LYS A 115 17.35 6.60 9.40
C LYS A 115 18.39 5.54 8.99
N VAL A 116 18.93 4.79 9.95
CA VAL A 116 19.91 3.71 9.67
C VAL A 116 19.30 2.63 8.75
N ARG A 117 18.03 2.26 8.95
CA ARG A 117 17.36 1.29 8.06
C ARG A 117 17.21 1.83 6.64
N ARG A 118 16.77 3.08 6.49
CA ARG A 118 16.63 3.74 5.18
C ARG A 118 17.98 3.82 4.46
N LYS A 119 19.04 4.23 5.17
CA LYS A 119 20.40 4.31 4.63
C LYS A 119 20.88 2.95 4.12
N ARG A 120 20.73 1.88 4.91
CA ARG A 120 21.12 0.52 4.49
C ARG A 120 20.34 0.02 3.28
N GLN A 121 19.06 0.37 3.17
CA GLN A 121 18.25 0.02 1.98
C GLN A 121 18.74 0.77 0.74
N GLN A 122 19.05 2.06 0.88
CA GLN A 122 19.58 2.87 -0.20
C GLN A 122 20.97 2.36 -0.65
N GLU A 123 21.87 2.06 0.29
CA GLU A 123 23.19 1.49 -0.02
C GLU A 123 23.08 0.15 -0.76
N ARG A 124 22.14 -0.73 -0.37
CA ARG A 124 21.87 -1.99 -1.09
C ARG A 124 21.35 -1.74 -2.49
N ALA A 125 20.38 -0.85 -2.66
CA ALA A 125 19.83 -0.52 -3.97
C ALA A 125 20.90 0.06 -4.90
N LEU A 126 21.79 0.92 -4.38
CA LEU A 126 22.93 1.46 -5.13
C LEU A 126 23.95 0.39 -5.50
N PHE A 127 24.24 -0.55 -4.61
CA PHE A 127 25.12 -1.67 -4.92
C PHE A 127 24.53 -2.59 -5.99
N GLU A 128 23.23 -2.90 -5.88
CA GLU A 128 22.50 -3.70 -6.87
C GLU A 128 22.41 -3.01 -8.23
N SER A 129 22.19 -1.68 -8.27
CA SER A 129 22.19 -0.93 -9.53
C SER A 129 23.58 -0.87 -10.15
N ALA A 130 24.62 -0.61 -9.37
CA ALA A 130 26.01 -0.61 -9.86
C ALA A 130 26.42 -1.99 -10.41
N ALA A 131 26.03 -3.08 -9.75
CA ALA A 131 26.28 -4.44 -10.23
C ALA A 131 25.51 -4.78 -11.52
N LYS A 132 24.35 -4.14 -11.77
CA LYS A 132 23.63 -4.26 -13.05
C LYS A 132 24.34 -3.46 -14.16
N VAL A 133 24.79 -2.24 -13.86
CA VAL A 133 25.51 -1.38 -14.82
C VAL A 133 26.83 -2.01 -15.25
N ALA A 134 27.61 -2.58 -14.32
CA ALA A 134 28.87 -3.25 -14.65
C ALA A 134 28.71 -4.45 -15.59
N LYS A 135 27.53 -5.10 -15.62
CA LYS A 135 27.22 -6.20 -16.54
C LYS A 135 26.82 -5.74 -17.94
N LEU A 136 26.54 -4.44 -18.12
CA LEU A 136 26.27 -3.86 -19.45
C LEU A 136 27.57 -3.65 -20.24
N ASP A 137 28.70 -3.51 -19.56
CA ASP A 137 30.02 -3.32 -20.17
C ASP A 137 30.68 -4.64 -20.58
N GLU A 138 30.08 -5.79 -20.23
CA GLU A 138 30.52 -7.08 -20.75
C GLU A 138 30.01 -7.24 -22.19
N GLU A 139 30.90 -7.64 -23.12
CA GLU A 139 30.54 -7.94 -24.50
C GLU A 139 29.51 -9.08 -24.53
N GLY A 140 28.24 -8.72 -24.66
CA GLY A 140 27.15 -9.67 -24.86
C GLY A 140 27.35 -10.43 -26.17
N ALA A 141 26.90 -11.68 -26.21
CA ALA A 141 26.89 -12.45 -27.45
C ALA A 141 26.16 -11.68 -28.55
N THR A 142 26.76 -11.59 -29.75
CA THR A 142 26.10 -11.04 -30.93
C THR A 142 24.85 -11.86 -31.20
N ILE A 143 23.68 -11.19 -31.18
CA ILE A 143 22.42 -11.83 -31.54
C ILE A 143 22.39 -11.90 -33.07
N ASP A 144 23.10 -12.89 -33.62
CA ASP A 144 23.07 -13.16 -35.04
C ASP A 144 21.80 -13.97 -35.34
N ASN A 145 20.90 -13.36 -36.11
CA ASN A 145 19.58 -13.88 -36.54
C ASN A 145 18.46 -13.77 -35.51
N ILE A 146 18.02 -12.53 -35.24
CA ILE A 146 16.62 -12.31 -34.89
C ILE A 146 15.82 -12.56 -36.18
N SER A 147 15.35 -13.79 -36.37
CA SER A 147 14.42 -14.12 -37.45
C SER A 147 13.12 -13.37 -37.21
N PHE A 148 12.94 -12.26 -37.94
CA PHE A 148 11.69 -11.50 -37.98
C PHE A 148 10.69 -12.06 -39.00
N ASP A 149 10.92 -13.28 -39.50
CA ASP A 149 9.92 -14.04 -40.21
C ASP A 149 8.86 -14.48 -39.18
N SER A 150 7.93 -13.57 -38.92
CA SER A 150 6.59 -13.95 -38.48
C SER A 150 5.99 -14.79 -39.62
N PRO A 151 5.79 -16.10 -39.47
CA PRO A 151 4.94 -16.81 -40.40
C PRO A 151 3.56 -16.21 -40.23
N SER A 152 3.14 -15.42 -41.23
CA SER A 152 1.75 -15.12 -41.61
C SER A 152 0.72 -15.63 -40.60
N LEU A 153 0.56 -14.93 -39.47
CA LEU A 153 -0.56 -15.14 -38.55
C LEU A 153 -1.90 -14.98 -39.29
N THR A 154 -1.89 -14.42 -40.50
CA THR A 154 -3.04 -14.31 -41.39
C THR A 154 -3.53 -15.64 -41.97
N GLU A 155 -2.65 -16.61 -42.27
CA GLU A 155 -3.10 -17.90 -42.81
C GLU A 155 -3.68 -18.81 -41.72
N GLU A 156 -3.06 -18.87 -40.54
CA GLU A 156 -3.58 -19.67 -39.42
C GLU A 156 -4.90 -19.10 -38.87
N ILE A 157 -5.05 -17.77 -38.81
CA ILE A 157 -6.31 -17.13 -38.41
C ILE A 157 -7.43 -17.39 -39.44
N SER A 158 -7.13 -17.39 -40.74
CA SER A 158 -8.13 -17.68 -41.78
C SER A 158 -8.56 -19.15 -41.77
N GLN A 159 -7.66 -20.08 -41.44
CA GLN A 159 -7.98 -21.50 -41.30
C GLN A 159 -8.86 -21.75 -40.06
N ILE A 160 -8.53 -21.12 -38.93
CA ILE A 160 -9.32 -21.21 -37.68
C ILE A 160 -10.72 -20.57 -37.85
N ALA A 161 -10.82 -19.45 -38.59
CA ALA A 161 -12.11 -18.81 -38.88
C ALA A 161 -13.02 -19.68 -39.78
N ASN A 162 -12.44 -20.37 -40.77
CA ASN A 162 -13.18 -21.29 -41.63
C ASN A 162 -13.65 -22.55 -40.87
N ASP A 163 -12.85 -23.04 -39.92
CA ASP A 163 -13.21 -24.18 -39.06
C ASP A 163 -14.35 -23.82 -38.08
N LEU A 164 -14.43 -22.56 -37.62
CA LEU A 164 -15.56 -22.04 -36.82
C LEU A 164 -16.87 -21.87 -37.62
N GLN A 165 -16.79 -21.57 -38.92
CA GLN A 165 -17.97 -21.41 -39.77
C GLN A 165 -18.63 -22.77 -40.11
N SER A 166 -17.82 -23.84 -40.27
CA SER A 166 -18.33 -25.19 -40.57
C SER A 166 -18.94 -25.92 -39.36
N ALA A 167 -18.66 -25.46 -38.14
CA ALA A 167 -19.28 -25.96 -36.91
C ALA A 167 -20.64 -25.28 -36.59
N SER A 168 -20.92 -24.11 -37.17
CA SER A 168 -22.17 -23.37 -36.94
C SER A 168 -23.36 -23.93 -37.74
N ASP A 169 -23.13 -24.54 -38.91
CA ASP A 169 -24.21 -25.05 -39.78
C ASP A 169 -24.74 -26.46 -39.42
N LYS A 170 -24.29 -27.06 -38.31
CA LYS A 170 -24.70 -28.41 -37.87
C LYS A 170 -25.38 -28.52 -36.50
N SER A 171 -25.76 -27.42 -35.84
CA SER A 171 -26.51 -27.48 -34.57
C SER A 171 -27.86 -26.75 -34.60
N LYS A 172 -28.65 -26.97 -35.65
CA LYS A 172 -30.10 -26.85 -35.53
C LYS A 172 -30.68 -28.14 -34.97
N LEU A 173 -30.58 -28.35 -33.65
CA LEU A 173 -31.55 -29.05 -32.79
C LEU A 173 -30.96 -29.40 -31.40
N HIS A 174 -31.58 -28.79 -30.37
CA HIS A 174 -31.76 -29.28 -29.00
C HIS A 174 -30.66 -29.07 -27.93
N CYS A 175 -31.14 -28.74 -26.72
CA CYS A 175 -30.45 -28.23 -25.54
C CYS A 175 -29.70 -29.30 -24.74
N GLN A 176 -28.52 -28.98 -24.19
CA GLN A 176 -28.15 -29.16 -22.76
C GLN A 176 -26.69 -28.75 -22.49
N ASP A 177 -26.56 -27.91 -21.46
CA ASP A 177 -25.48 -27.65 -20.48
C ASP A 177 -24.13 -28.38 -20.58
N GLY A 178 -23.05 -27.67 -20.23
CA GLY A 178 -21.94 -28.28 -19.46
C GLY A 178 -20.52 -27.98 -19.90
N ASP A 179 -20.07 -28.52 -21.04
CA ASP A 179 -18.67 -28.98 -21.13
C ASP A 179 -17.78 -28.28 -22.19
N LEU A 180 -18.22 -27.18 -22.83
CA LEU A 180 -17.42 -26.52 -23.89
C LEU A 180 -16.54 -25.36 -23.41
N LEU A 181 -16.75 -24.86 -22.18
CA LEU A 181 -15.97 -23.73 -21.64
C LEU A 181 -14.63 -24.14 -21.02
N ASP A 182 -14.42 -25.43 -20.73
CA ASP A 182 -13.21 -25.94 -20.08
C ASP A 182 -12.00 -26.03 -21.03
N GLY A 183 -12.26 -26.22 -22.34
CA GLY A 183 -11.21 -26.28 -23.36
C GLY A 183 -10.65 -24.90 -23.77
N ILE A 184 -11.45 -23.84 -23.63
CA ILE A 184 -11.05 -22.46 -23.97
C ILE A 184 -10.35 -21.81 -22.77
N THR A 185 -10.83 -22.08 -21.56
CA THR A 185 -10.25 -21.56 -20.31
C THR A 185 -8.88 -22.16 -20.02
N SER A 186 -8.67 -23.46 -20.28
CA SER A 186 -7.34 -24.10 -20.14
C SER A 186 -6.29 -23.51 -21.10
N LYS A 187 -6.69 -23.12 -22.31
CA LYS A 187 -5.80 -22.49 -23.31
C LYS A 187 -5.46 -21.03 -23.00
N LEU A 188 -6.34 -20.30 -22.33
CA LEU A 188 -6.08 -18.93 -21.85
C LEU A 188 -5.19 -18.94 -20.59
N ASP A 189 -5.34 -19.93 -19.71
CA ASP A 189 -4.56 -20.08 -18.48
C ASP A 189 -3.08 -20.49 -18.74
N GLU A 190 -2.81 -21.10 -19.90
CA GLU A 190 -1.46 -21.43 -20.36
C GLU A 190 -0.71 -20.24 -20.96
N LEU A 191 -1.44 -19.24 -21.49
CA LEU A 191 -0.86 -17.99 -22.00
C LEU A 191 -0.50 -17.00 -20.88
N CYS A 192 -1.26 -16.94 -19.78
CA CYS A 192 -0.97 -16.05 -18.65
C CYS A 192 0.31 -16.43 -17.88
N LYS A 193 0.66 -17.72 -17.83
CA LYS A 193 1.86 -18.21 -17.11
C LYS A 193 3.18 -17.77 -17.75
N ILE A 194 3.17 -17.36 -19.01
CA ILE A 194 4.35 -16.90 -19.74
C ILE A 194 4.64 -15.41 -19.45
N THR A 195 3.63 -14.63 -19.06
CA THR A 195 3.75 -13.17 -18.86
C THR A 195 4.11 -12.78 -17.41
N ASP A 196 3.82 -13.65 -16.42
CA ASP A 196 3.95 -13.33 -14.99
C ASP A 196 5.32 -13.65 -14.35
N SER A 197 6.32 -14.07 -15.13
CA SER A 197 7.68 -14.33 -14.60
C SER A 197 8.52 -13.06 -14.40
N SER A 198 7.98 -11.86 -14.63
CA SER A 198 8.68 -10.60 -14.36
C SER A 198 7.72 -9.52 -13.87
N THR A 199 7.46 -9.52 -12.57
CA THR A 199 7.21 -8.37 -11.66
C THR A 199 6.24 -8.78 -10.55
N GLN A 200 6.76 -8.92 -9.32
CA GLN A 200 5.93 -8.92 -8.13
C GLN A 200 6.36 -7.77 -7.22
N THR A 201 5.59 -6.68 -7.27
CA THR A 201 5.38 -5.78 -6.13
C THR A 201 3.92 -5.92 -5.71
N ASN A 202 3.72 -6.32 -4.46
CA ASN A 202 2.39 -6.42 -3.85
C ASN A 202 1.79 -5.01 -3.68
N GLU A 203 0.61 -4.82 -4.23
CA GLU A 203 -0.25 -3.68 -3.95
C GLU A 203 -0.77 -3.74 -2.50
N VAL A 204 -0.50 -2.70 -1.73
CA VAL A 204 -1.33 -2.30 -0.59
C VAL A 204 -1.57 -0.81 -0.74
N ASN A 205 -2.83 -0.47 -0.97
CA ASN A 205 -3.35 0.89 -0.93
C ASN A 205 -3.28 1.42 0.52
N PRO A 206 -2.84 2.67 0.73
CA PRO A 206 -3.54 3.49 1.71
C PRO A 206 -3.86 4.88 1.18
N GLU A 207 -5.15 5.18 1.33
CA GLU A 207 -5.81 6.47 1.38
C GLU A 207 -4.93 7.58 2.00
N MET A 208 -4.77 8.68 1.26
CA MET A 208 -3.97 9.83 1.64
C MET A 208 -4.77 10.76 2.57
N THR A 209 -4.19 11.08 3.72
CA THR A 209 -4.49 12.33 4.44
C THR A 209 -3.28 13.24 4.34
N GLU A 210 -3.56 14.43 3.82
CA GLU A 210 -2.66 15.51 3.46
C GLU A 210 -1.60 15.87 4.51
N SER A 211 -0.39 16.11 4.04
CA SER A 211 0.65 16.83 4.79
C SER A 211 1.71 17.33 3.81
N SER A 212 1.39 18.46 3.17
CA SER A 212 2.29 19.61 2.97
C SER A 212 3.79 19.31 3.00
N THR A 213 4.40 19.21 1.82
CA THR A 213 5.67 19.85 1.44
C THR A 213 5.88 19.54 -0.05
N GLN A 214 5.13 20.19 -0.93
CA GLN A 214 5.41 20.16 -2.37
C GLN A 214 5.81 21.56 -2.78
N THR A 215 7.06 21.68 -3.21
CA THR A 215 7.65 22.89 -3.79
C THR A 215 6.88 23.25 -5.05
N GLU A 216 6.52 24.53 -5.20
CA GLU A 216 5.85 25.10 -6.37
C GLU A 216 6.59 24.83 -7.70
N GLU A 217 7.84 24.38 -7.64
CA GLU A 217 8.69 24.01 -8.78
C GLU A 217 8.27 22.73 -9.54
N LEU A 218 7.33 21.92 -9.02
CA LEU A 218 6.95 20.64 -9.66
C LEU A 218 5.57 20.64 -10.32
N ASP A 219 4.84 21.76 -10.28
CA ASP A 219 3.46 21.85 -10.79
C ASP A 219 3.38 21.70 -12.33
N TYR A 220 4.48 22.02 -13.02
CA TYR A 220 4.66 21.80 -14.46
C TYR A 220 4.57 20.33 -14.87
N MET A 221 4.97 19.37 -14.00
CA MET A 221 4.97 17.93 -14.35
C MET A 221 3.57 17.32 -14.43
N PHE A 222 2.57 17.93 -13.79
CA PHE A 222 1.19 17.44 -13.78
C PHE A 222 0.26 18.27 -14.68
N SER A 223 0.81 19.28 -15.34
CA SER A 223 0.10 20.11 -16.30
C SER A 223 0.10 19.41 -17.66
N GLN A 224 -1.08 19.04 -18.18
CA GLN A 224 -1.17 18.56 -19.56
C GLN A 224 -0.81 19.70 -20.52
N PRO A 225 0.09 19.46 -21.50
CA PRO A 225 0.46 20.48 -22.46
C PRO A 225 -0.76 20.87 -23.31
N LYS A 226 -0.99 22.17 -23.49
CA LYS A 226 -2.12 22.72 -24.25
C LYS A 226 -1.89 22.71 -25.77
N GLU A 227 -0.85 22.06 -26.25
CA GLU A 227 -0.46 22.09 -27.66
C GLU A 227 -0.71 20.75 -28.34
N ALA A 228 -0.99 20.83 -29.64
CA ALA A 228 -1.30 19.68 -30.49
C ALA A 228 -0.16 18.64 -30.49
N PRO A 229 -0.44 17.37 -30.86
CA PRO A 229 0.59 16.35 -30.96
C PRO A 229 1.74 16.82 -31.86
N PHE A 230 2.98 16.58 -31.42
CA PHE A 230 4.19 16.94 -32.15
C PHE A 230 4.21 16.27 -33.53
N ASP A 231 4.28 17.08 -34.59
CA ASP A 231 4.13 16.62 -35.98
C ASP A 231 5.46 16.65 -36.75
N ARG A 232 5.47 16.00 -37.91
CA ARG A 232 6.70 15.68 -38.68
C ARG A 232 7.38 16.94 -39.23
N GLU A 233 6.58 17.98 -39.46
CA GLU A 233 7.02 19.29 -39.94
C GLU A 233 7.84 20.06 -38.89
N ASP A 234 7.68 19.77 -37.60
CA ASP A 234 8.46 20.39 -36.52
C ASP A 234 9.91 19.86 -36.45
N MET A 235 10.22 18.77 -37.17
CA MET A 235 11.58 18.23 -37.28
C MET A 235 12.45 18.96 -38.32
N LEU A 236 11.88 19.89 -39.08
CA LEU A 236 12.60 20.68 -40.10
C LEU A 236 13.09 22.03 -39.56
N GLU A 237 12.66 22.44 -38.36
CA GLU A 237 13.17 23.60 -37.65
C GLU A 237 14.18 23.16 -36.58
N ASP A 238 15.48 23.32 -36.88
CA ASP A 238 16.60 22.93 -36.00
C ASP A 238 16.48 23.46 -34.56
N GLY A 239 15.79 24.60 -34.38
CA GLY A 239 15.54 25.20 -33.06
C GLY A 239 14.51 24.48 -32.19
N LYS A 240 13.58 23.71 -32.77
CA LYS A 240 12.57 22.92 -32.04
C LYS A 240 13.03 21.50 -31.77
N VAL A 241 13.90 20.95 -32.62
CA VAL A 241 14.52 19.62 -32.44
C VAL A 241 15.42 19.60 -31.21
N LEU A 242 15.98 20.75 -30.81
CA LEU A 242 16.90 20.87 -29.68
C LEU A 242 16.26 20.62 -28.31
N LEU A 243 14.92 20.63 -28.20
CA LEU A 243 14.22 20.44 -26.93
C LEU A 243 13.98 18.98 -26.55
N TYR A 244 14.24 18.02 -27.44
CA TYR A 244 14.04 16.58 -27.17
C TYR A 244 15.31 15.83 -26.72
N PHE A 245 16.46 16.51 -26.69
CA PHE A 245 17.68 15.97 -26.05
C PHE A 245 17.88 16.62 -24.68
N THR A 246 16.97 16.35 -23.74
CA THR A 246 17.24 16.64 -22.34
C THR A 246 18.10 15.52 -21.74
N LEU A 247 19.29 15.96 -21.31
CA LEU A 247 20.24 15.33 -20.36
C LEU A 247 21.02 14.09 -20.84
N ASP A 248 22.35 14.25 -20.76
CA ASP A 248 23.46 13.28 -20.87
C ASP A 248 24.14 12.95 -22.22
N CYS A 249 23.74 13.54 -23.36
CA CYS A 249 24.48 13.28 -24.63
C CYS A 249 25.53 14.34 -25.01
N LEU A 250 25.56 15.52 -24.36
CA LEU A 250 26.50 16.60 -24.72
C LEU A 250 27.95 16.36 -24.27
N GLN A 251 28.18 15.46 -23.31
CA GLN A 251 29.54 15.09 -22.89
C GLN A 251 30.25 14.17 -23.91
N LEU A 252 29.50 13.46 -24.76
CA LEU A 252 30.06 12.54 -25.75
C LEU A 252 30.45 13.20 -27.08
N LEU A 253 29.88 14.36 -27.42
CA LEU A 253 30.24 15.08 -28.66
C LEU A 253 31.51 15.93 -28.52
N PHE A 254 31.79 16.47 -27.32
CA PHE A 254 33.04 17.22 -27.10
C PHE A 254 34.28 16.32 -27.02
N TYR A 255 34.14 15.07 -26.54
CA TYR A 255 35.26 14.12 -26.48
C TYR A 255 35.71 13.62 -27.87
N LYS A 256 34.83 13.64 -28.87
CA LYS A 256 35.15 13.15 -30.24
C LYS A 256 35.78 14.22 -31.14
N LEU A 257 35.62 15.51 -30.82
CA LEU A 257 36.24 16.62 -31.56
C LEU A 257 37.66 16.95 -31.08
N CYS A 258 38.04 16.55 -29.86
CA CYS A 258 39.38 16.79 -29.31
C CYS A 258 40.42 15.70 -29.66
N MET A 259 40.00 14.57 -30.26
CA MET A 259 40.91 13.49 -30.71
C MET A 259 41.23 13.51 -32.21
N ASN A 260 40.84 14.56 -32.94
CA ASN A 260 41.14 14.72 -34.38
C ASN A 260 41.75 16.09 -34.73
N MET A 261 42.48 16.71 -33.81
CA MET A 261 43.47 17.77 -34.11
C MET A 261 44.86 17.34 -33.66
#